data_AF-A0A9W9S358-F1
#
_entry.id   AF-A0A9W9S358-F1
#
_cell.length_a   1.000
_cell.length_b   1.000
_cell.length_c   1.000
_cell.angle_alpha   90.00
_cell.angle_beta   90.00
_cell.angle_gamma   90.00
#
_symmetry.space_group_name_H-M   'P 1'
#
loop_
_entity.id
_entity.type
_entity.pdbx_description
1 polymer ?
#
loop_
_entity_poly.entity_id
_entity_poly.type
_entity_poly.pdbx_seq_one_letter_code
_entity_poly.pdbx_strand_id
1 'polypeptide(L)'
;MVGLYEFKSRYEAVKAVETDKDKIIEDLMEEVKRLQEALDDEREEMDNQRMLVQAIKSNSKRYQCEIAEMKRIQFNDEFIQDGQKGGRSAARLLIQKVERYIQDVHHNETSNVQYKIRVYANVRGLARTYRDNNIISEEAIFGSFIQGFNMEDVLCDFVDAGDGKECSDVKIRAGKK
;
A
#
# COMPACT_ATOMS: atom_id res chain seq x y z
N MET A 1 38.86 62.60 47.91
CA MET A 1 37.43 62.88 47.72
C MET A 1 36.93 62.08 46.52
N VAL A 2 36.84 60.75 46.67
CA VAL A 2 36.59 59.78 45.57
C VAL A 2 35.15 59.22 45.64
N GLY A 3 34.32 59.69 46.58
CA GLY A 3 33.19 58.92 47.09
C GLY A 3 31.86 58.94 46.32
N LEU A 4 31.65 59.79 45.31
CA LEU A 4 30.31 59.93 44.69
C LEU A 4 30.29 59.60 43.19
N TYR A 5 31.30 60.03 42.44
CA TYR A 5 31.37 59.81 41.00
C TYR A 5 31.60 58.33 40.66
N GLU A 6 32.50 57.66 41.39
CA GLU A 6 32.78 56.23 41.23
C GLU A 6 31.57 55.36 41.59
N PHE A 7 30.85 55.71 42.67
CA PHE A 7 29.62 55.02 43.06
C PHE A 7 28.52 55.15 41.98
N LYS A 8 28.33 56.35 41.43
CA LYS A 8 27.37 56.58 40.34
C LYS A 8 27.74 55.79 39.08
N SER A 9 29.03 55.77 38.71
CA SER A 9 29.50 55.00 37.56
C SER A 9 29.25 53.49 37.73
N ARG A 10 29.50 52.94 38.93
CA ARG A 10 29.19 51.53 39.24
C ARG A 10 27.69 51.23 39.20
N TYR A 11 26.85 52.14 39.68
CA TYR A 11 25.40 51.98 39.62
C TYR A 11 24.88 51.95 38.17
N GLU A 12 25.34 52.86 37.32
CA GLU A 12 24.96 52.86 35.90
C GLU A 12 25.43 51.59 35.17
N ALA A 13 26.62 51.07 35.49
CA ALA A 13 27.10 49.81 34.94
C ALA A 13 26.23 48.62 35.34
N VAL A 14 25.82 48.53 36.61
CA VAL A 14 24.91 47.47 37.08
C VAL A 14 23.54 47.60 36.43
N LYS A 15 23.02 48.83 36.31
CA LYS A 15 21.73 49.08 35.65
C LYS A 15 21.74 48.66 34.18
N ALA A 16 22.83 48.94 33.46
CA ALA A 16 23.00 48.49 32.08
C ALA A 16 22.98 46.96 31.98
N VAL A 17 23.68 46.26 32.89
CA VAL A 17 23.67 44.80 32.95
C VAL A 17 22.27 44.24 33.23
N GLU A 18 21.51 44.83 34.15
CA GLU A 18 20.13 44.39 34.41
C GLU A 18 19.24 44.61 33.18
N THR A 19 19.38 45.75 32.48
CA THR A 19 18.63 46.00 31.23
C THR A 19 18.99 45.00 30.13
N ASP A 20 20.25 44.59 30.01
CA ASP A 20 20.66 43.59 29.03
C ASP A 20 20.18 42.18 29.40
N LYS A 21 20.12 41.85 30.70
CA LYS A 21 19.49 40.60 31.16
C LYS A 21 18.01 40.56 30.82
N ASP A 22 17.29 41.66 31.05
CA ASP A 22 15.86 41.75 30.75
C ASP A 22 15.60 41.49 29.25
N LYS A 23 16.42 42.06 28.37
CA LYS A 23 16.34 41.78 26.91
C LYS A 23 16.59 40.31 26.58
N ILE A 24 17.59 39.68 27.18
CA ILE A 24 17.87 38.26 26.96
C ILE A 24 16.69 37.39 27.40
N ILE A 25 16.04 37.75 28.53
CA ILE A 25 14.85 37.05 29.01
C ILE A 25 13.68 37.23 28.03
N GLU A 26 13.46 38.43 27.52
CA GLU A 26 12.43 38.71 26.50
C GLU A 26 12.68 37.89 25.22
N ASP A 27 13.91 37.91 24.69
CA ASP A 27 14.30 37.13 23.51
C ASP A 27 14.09 35.61 23.73
N LEU A 28 14.45 35.11 24.92
CA LEU A 28 14.22 33.70 25.29
C LEU A 28 12.73 33.36 25.37
N MET A 29 11.91 34.26 25.92
CA MET A 29 10.46 34.06 25.99
C MET A 29 9.84 34.03 24.59
N GLU A 30 10.30 34.88 23.67
CA GLU A 30 9.86 34.85 22.28
C GLU A 30 10.28 33.56 21.56
N GLU A 31 11.51 33.08 21.78
CA GLU A 31 11.98 31.81 21.21
C GLU A 31 11.18 30.61 21.75
N VAL A 32 10.94 30.56 23.06
CA VAL A 32 10.13 29.50 23.67
C VAL A 32 8.72 29.49 23.09
N LYS A 33 8.10 30.66 22.92
CA LYS A 33 6.78 30.77 22.32
C LYS A 33 6.78 30.26 20.88
N ARG A 34 7.76 30.66 20.06
CA ARG A 34 7.90 30.20 18.68
C ARG A 34 8.09 28.69 18.57
N LEU A 35 8.90 28.11 19.46
CA LEU A 35 9.14 26.67 19.51
C LEU A 35 7.90 25.89 19.96
N GLN A 36 7.09 26.45 20.87
CA GLN A 36 5.83 25.84 21.28
C GLN A 36 4.83 25.80 20.12
N GLU A 37 4.68 26.91 19.39
CA GLU A 37 3.80 26.99 18.21
C GLU A 37 4.24 25.98 17.14
N ALA A 38 5.54 25.93 16.80
CA ALA A 38 6.05 24.97 15.82
C ALA A 38 5.89 23.50 16.25
N LEU A 39 6.00 23.21 17.55
CA LEU A 39 5.79 21.85 18.07
C LEU A 39 4.33 21.42 17.97
N ASP A 40 3.39 22.33 18.20
CA ASP A 40 1.96 22.04 18.11
C ASP A 40 1.52 21.84 16.66
N ASP A 41 2.03 22.64 15.71
CA ASP A 41 1.81 22.46 14.28
C ASP A 41 2.32 21.08 13.79
N GLU A 42 3.53 20.70 14.19
CA GLU A 42 4.12 19.40 13.83
C GLU A 42 3.33 18.22 14.43
N ARG A 43 2.78 18.38 15.64
CA ARG A 43 1.92 17.38 16.27
C ARG A 43 0.63 17.18 15.50
N GLU A 44 0.00 18.27 15.04
CA GLU A 44 -1.22 18.19 14.24
C GLU A 44 -0.97 17.46 12.92
N GLU A 45 0.13 17.78 12.22
CA GLU A 45 0.53 17.11 10.99
C GLU A 45 0.80 15.61 11.22
N MET A 46 1.53 15.26 12.29
CA MET A 46 1.80 13.87 12.65
C MET A 46 0.53 13.09 12.96
N ASP A 47 -0.46 13.70 13.62
CA ASP A 47 -1.74 13.06 13.90
C ASP A 47 -2.59 12.90 12.63
N ASN A 48 -2.59 13.90 11.73
CA ASN A 48 -3.22 13.79 10.41
C ASN A 48 -2.63 12.63 9.59
N GLN A 49 -1.30 12.52 9.56
CA GLN A 49 -0.61 11.41 8.89
C GLN A 49 -0.94 10.07 9.52
N ARG A 50 -0.99 9.98 10.86
CA ARG A 50 -1.39 8.74 11.56
C ARG A 50 -2.82 8.34 11.22
N MET A 51 -3.75 9.28 11.18
CA MET A 51 -5.14 9.03 10.79
C MET A 51 -5.23 8.50 9.35
N LEU A 52 -4.49 9.10 8.41
CA LEU A 52 -4.44 8.63 7.03
C LEU A 52 -3.86 7.20 6.93
N VAL A 53 -2.74 6.94 7.60
CA VAL A 53 -2.14 5.60 7.65
C VAL A 53 -3.10 4.58 8.27
N GLN A 54 -3.83 4.96 9.32
CA GLN A 54 -4.82 4.09 9.96
C GLN A 54 -6.01 3.81 9.05
N ALA A 55 -6.50 4.79 8.30
CA ALA A 55 -7.54 4.61 7.29
C ALA A 55 -7.10 3.65 6.18
N ILE A 56 -5.88 3.82 5.65
CA ILE A 56 -5.30 2.93 4.63
C ILE A 56 -5.11 1.51 5.17
N LYS A 57 -4.60 1.36 6.40
CA LYS A 57 -4.45 0.05 7.06
C LYS A 57 -5.80 -0.63 7.31
N SER A 58 -6.83 0.13 7.66
CA SER A 58 -8.18 -0.41 7.89
C SER A 58 -8.84 -0.88 6.60
N ASN A 59 -8.61 -0.17 5.49
CA ASN A 59 -8.98 -0.66 4.15
C ASN A 59 -8.16 -1.91 3.76
N SER A 60 -6.87 -1.96 4.08
CA SER A 60 -6.03 -3.14 3.76
C SER A 60 -6.42 -4.39 4.56
N LYS A 61 -6.84 -4.24 5.83
CA LYS A 61 -7.33 -5.35 6.66
C LYS A 61 -8.62 -5.99 6.12
N ARG A 62 -9.36 -5.31 5.24
CA ARG A 62 -10.60 -5.85 4.63
C ARG A 62 -10.35 -6.86 3.51
N TYR A 63 -9.12 -6.99 3.00
CA TYR A 63 -8.77 -7.96 1.94
C TYR A 63 -8.37 -9.36 2.45
N GLN A 64 -8.55 -9.65 3.74
CA GLN A 64 -8.16 -10.93 4.35
C GLN A 64 -9.18 -12.06 4.13
N CYS A 65 -9.87 -12.09 2.98
CA CYS A 65 -10.30 -13.36 2.41
C CYS A 65 -9.18 -13.88 1.51
N GLU A 66 -8.06 -14.26 2.14
CA GLU A 66 -7.12 -15.20 1.54
C GLU A 66 -7.89 -16.51 1.35
N ILE A 67 -8.53 -16.69 0.19
CA ILE A 67 -8.88 -18.02 -0.29
C ILE A 67 -7.54 -18.71 -0.59
N ALA A 68 -6.90 -19.18 0.48
CA ALA A 68 -5.73 -20.02 0.51
C ALA A 68 -6.10 -21.48 0.18
N GLU A 69 -7.12 -21.70 -0.66
CA GLU A 69 -7.19 -22.93 -1.44
C GLU A 69 -6.40 -22.69 -2.73
N MET A 70 -5.09 -22.88 -2.63
CA MET A 70 -4.18 -23.02 -3.77
C MET A 70 -4.53 -24.30 -4.54
N LYS A 71 -5.72 -24.35 -5.15
CA LYS A 71 -6.02 -25.36 -6.15
C LYS A 71 -5.30 -24.94 -7.41
N ARG A 72 -4.64 -25.91 -8.06
CA ARG A 72 -4.05 -25.73 -9.39
C ARG A 72 -5.22 -25.46 -10.34
N ILE A 73 -5.51 -24.20 -10.62
CA ILE A 73 -6.60 -23.82 -11.52
C ILE A 73 -6.06 -23.98 -12.94
N GLN A 74 -6.57 -24.98 -13.66
CA GLN A 74 -6.41 -25.07 -15.10
C GLN A 74 -7.59 -24.33 -15.73
N PHE A 75 -7.29 -23.30 -16.52
CA PHE A 75 -8.32 -22.62 -17.30
C PHE A 75 -8.87 -23.56 -18.35
N ASN A 76 -10.17 -23.44 -18.65
CA ASN A 76 -10.80 -24.18 -19.75
C ASN A 76 -10.09 -23.80 -21.07
N ASP A 77 -9.71 -24.82 -21.83
CA ASP A 77 -9.00 -24.69 -23.10
C ASP A 77 -9.73 -23.79 -24.10
N GLU A 78 -11.07 -23.79 -24.08
CA GLU A 78 -11.90 -22.91 -24.92
C GLU A 78 -11.66 -21.42 -24.61
N PHE A 79 -11.49 -21.06 -23.32
CA PHE A 79 -11.15 -19.68 -22.97
C PHE A 79 -9.74 -19.31 -23.41
N ILE A 80 -8.81 -20.27 -23.37
CA ILE A 80 -7.45 -20.04 -23.82
C ILE A 80 -7.43 -19.81 -25.34
N GLN A 81 -8.19 -20.60 -26.10
CA GLN A 81 -8.34 -20.51 -27.55
C GLN A 81 -8.93 -19.18 -28.01
N ASP A 82 -9.90 -18.64 -27.26
CA ASP A 82 -10.55 -17.36 -27.56
C ASP A 82 -9.68 -16.13 -27.26
N GLY A 83 -8.43 -16.33 -26.83
CA GLY A 83 -7.45 -15.27 -26.58
C GLY A 83 -8.04 -14.19 -25.68
N GLN A 84 -8.02 -12.93 -26.14
CA GLN A 84 -8.47 -11.79 -25.35
C GLN A 84 -9.94 -11.89 -24.89
N LYS A 85 -10.84 -12.40 -25.74
CA LYS A 85 -12.25 -12.57 -25.35
C LYS A 85 -12.40 -13.63 -24.26
N GLY A 86 -11.68 -14.74 -24.40
CA GLY A 86 -11.68 -15.80 -23.41
C GLY A 86 -11.07 -15.37 -22.07
N GLY A 87 -10.03 -14.53 -22.10
CA GLY A 87 -9.44 -13.91 -20.91
C GLY A 87 -10.47 -13.11 -20.10
N ARG A 88 -11.24 -12.26 -20.78
CA ARG A 88 -12.34 -11.50 -20.17
C ARG A 88 -13.41 -12.40 -19.57
N SER A 89 -13.86 -13.39 -20.33
CA SER A 89 -14.86 -14.36 -19.86
C SER A 89 -14.38 -15.15 -18.63
N ALA A 90 -13.11 -15.57 -18.64
CA ALA A 90 -12.50 -16.30 -17.53
C ALA A 90 -12.42 -15.44 -16.26
N ALA A 91 -12.05 -14.15 -16.36
CA ALA A 91 -12.02 -13.23 -15.23
C ALA A 91 -13.41 -13.06 -14.59
N ARG A 92 -14.45 -12.79 -15.40
CA ARG A 92 -15.84 -12.69 -14.93
C ARG A 92 -16.31 -13.95 -14.22
N LEU A 93 -16.04 -15.11 -14.80
CA LEU A 93 -16.44 -16.38 -14.22
C LEU A 93 -15.74 -16.65 -12.88
N LEU A 94 -14.47 -16.26 -12.77
CA LEU A 94 -13.71 -16.41 -11.54
C LEU A 94 -14.24 -15.51 -10.42
N ILE A 95 -14.56 -14.25 -10.73
CA ILE A 95 -15.24 -13.31 -9.82
C ILE A 95 -16.54 -13.91 -9.29
N GLN A 96 -17.44 -14.35 -10.19
CA GLN A 96 -18.71 -14.96 -9.79
C GLN A 96 -18.55 -16.18 -8.89
N LYS A 97 -17.54 -17.03 -9.16
CA LYS A 97 -17.26 -18.21 -8.33
C LYS A 97 -16.76 -17.83 -6.94
N VAL A 98 -15.86 -16.84 -6.86
CA VAL A 98 -15.33 -16.35 -5.58
C VAL A 98 -16.43 -15.68 -4.76
N GLU A 99 -17.28 -14.87 -5.37
CA GLU A 99 -18.42 -14.23 -4.69
C GLU A 99 -19.38 -15.25 -4.10
N ARG A 100 -19.76 -16.27 -4.89
CA ARG A 100 -20.61 -17.36 -4.39
C ARG A 100 -19.95 -18.12 -3.25
N TYR A 101 -18.66 -18.43 -3.36
CA TYR A 101 -17.93 -19.10 -2.29
C TYR A 101 -17.93 -18.26 -0.99
N ILE A 102 -17.69 -16.95 -1.09
CA ILE A 102 -17.72 -16.05 0.06
C ILE A 102 -19.13 -16.02 0.67
N GLN A 103 -20.18 -15.99 -0.15
CA GLN A 103 -21.58 -16.06 0.32
C GLN A 103 -21.88 -17.36 1.07
N ASP A 104 -21.45 -18.49 0.52
CA ASP A 104 -21.68 -19.82 1.11
C ASP A 104 -20.94 -19.97 2.46
N VAL A 105 -19.70 -19.47 2.56
CA VAL A 105 -18.90 -19.57 3.78
C VAL A 105 -19.39 -18.60 4.87
N HIS A 106 -19.74 -17.37 4.50
CA HIS A 106 -20.05 -16.30 5.45
C HIS A 106 -21.56 -16.07 5.70
N HIS A 107 -22.44 -17.00 5.32
CA HIS A 107 -23.88 -17.00 5.68
C HIS A 107 -24.56 -15.63 5.50
N ASN A 108 -24.32 -14.95 4.37
CA ASN A 108 -24.85 -13.60 4.04
C ASN A 108 -24.32 -12.40 4.86
N GLU A 109 -23.23 -12.51 5.64
CA GLU A 109 -22.54 -11.32 6.21
C GLU A 109 -21.62 -10.59 5.18
N THR A 110 -21.84 -10.84 3.89
CA THR A 110 -20.88 -10.56 2.81
C THR A 110 -20.80 -9.12 2.33
N SER A 111 -21.67 -8.22 2.80
CA SER A 111 -21.78 -6.86 2.25
C SER A 111 -20.53 -5.98 2.46
N ASN A 112 -19.51 -6.46 3.17
CA ASN A 112 -18.29 -5.70 3.47
C ASN A 112 -16.97 -6.46 3.22
N VAL A 113 -17.00 -7.66 2.63
CA VAL A 113 -15.77 -8.41 2.33
C VAL A 113 -15.16 -7.85 1.06
N GLN A 114 -14.02 -7.17 1.18
CA GLN A 114 -13.23 -6.78 0.02
C GLN A 114 -12.29 -7.94 -0.33
N TYR A 115 -12.12 -8.24 -1.61
CA TYR A 115 -11.22 -9.30 -2.04
C TYR A 115 -10.48 -8.90 -3.31
N LYS A 116 -9.38 -9.58 -3.60
CA LYS A 116 -8.65 -9.45 -4.87
C LYS A 116 -8.17 -10.82 -5.31
N ILE A 117 -8.35 -11.13 -6.58
CA ILE A 117 -8.00 -12.40 -7.17
C ILE A 117 -6.72 -12.22 -7.97
N ARG A 118 -5.68 -12.99 -7.63
CA ARG A 118 -4.42 -12.96 -8.37
C ARG A 118 -3.99 -14.35 -8.80
N VAL A 119 -3.79 -14.50 -10.10
CA VAL A 119 -3.35 -15.72 -10.75
C VAL A 119 -1.86 -15.59 -11.04
N TYR A 120 -1.06 -16.52 -10.51
CA TYR A 120 0.36 -16.58 -10.77
C TYR A 120 0.69 -17.80 -11.62
N ALA A 121 1.41 -17.59 -12.71
CA ALA A 121 1.86 -18.70 -13.56
C ALA A 121 3.23 -18.38 -14.15
N ASN A 122 3.96 -19.43 -14.52
CA ASN A 122 5.05 -19.31 -15.49
C ASN A 122 4.41 -19.12 -16.87
N VAL A 123 4.29 -17.87 -17.32
CA VAL A 123 3.56 -17.56 -18.56
C VAL A 123 4.20 -18.24 -19.76
N ARG A 124 5.53 -18.20 -19.85
CA ARG A 124 6.28 -18.77 -20.97
C ARG A 124 6.16 -20.30 -21.00
N GLY A 125 6.34 -20.95 -19.86
CA GLY A 125 6.21 -22.41 -19.76
C GLY A 125 4.79 -22.87 -20.06
N LEU A 126 3.78 -22.13 -19.58
CA LEU A 126 2.38 -22.45 -19.80
C LEU A 126 1.95 -22.20 -21.25
N ALA A 127 2.40 -21.12 -21.89
CA ALA A 127 2.16 -20.86 -23.32
C ALA A 127 2.72 -21.98 -24.21
N ARG A 128 3.95 -22.44 -23.92
CA ARG A 128 4.56 -23.59 -24.60
C ARG A 128 3.74 -24.85 -24.41
N THR A 129 3.33 -25.12 -23.18
CA THR A 129 2.49 -26.29 -22.85
C THR A 129 1.19 -26.26 -23.65
N TYR A 130 0.50 -25.12 -23.73
CA TYR A 130 -0.73 -24.99 -24.52
C TYR A 130 -0.49 -25.23 -26.01
N ARG A 131 0.63 -24.75 -26.56
CA ARG A 131 0.97 -25.00 -27.96
C ARG A 131 1.30 -26.46 -28.23
N ASP A 132 2.16 -27.07 -27.41
CA ASP A 132 2.64 -28.44 -27.60
C ASP A 132 1.50 -29.48 -27.46
N ASN A 133 0.43 -29.13 -26.73
CA ASN A 133 -0.79 -29.93 -26.62
C ASN A 133 -1.86 -29.57 -27.67
N ASN A 134 -1.55 -28.75 -28.68
CA ASN A 134 -2.47 -28.31 -29.74
C ASN A 134 -3.72 -27.57 -29.23
N ILE A 135 -3.64 -26.94 -28.05
CA ILE A 135 -4.72 -26.11 -27.53
C ILE A 135 -4.73 -24.78 -28.26
N ILE A 136 -3.55 -24.18 -28.51
CA ILE A 136 -3.38 -22.96 -29.30
C ILE A 136 -2.38 -23.19 -30.43
N SER A 137 -2.58 -22.51 -31.56
CA SER A 137 -1.65 -22.54 -32.69
C SER A 137 -0.38 -21.72 -32.42
N GLU A 138 -0.49 -20.63 -31.66
CA GLU A 138 0.59 -19.67 -31.41
C GLU A 138 0.63 -19.25 -29.94
N GLU A 139 1.82 -19.14 -29.35
CA GLU A 139 1.99 -18.68 -27.95
C GLU A 139 1.42 -17.26 -27.71
N ALA A 140 1.34 -16.43 -28.76
CA ALA A 140 0.78 -15.08 -28.71
C ALA A 140 -0.72 -15.04 -28.33
N ILE A 141 -1.46 -16.13 -28.60
CA ILE A 141 -2.87 -16.28 -28.22
C ILE A 141 -3.00 -16.26 -26.70
N PHE A 142 -2.10 -16.94 -25.99
CA PHE A 142 -2.08 -16.93 -24.53
C PHE A 142 -1.71 -15.56 -23.95
N GLY A 143 -0.82 -14.82 -24.62
CA GLY A 143 -0.56 -13.42 -24.29
C GLY A 143 -1.81 -12.54 -24.41
N SER A 144 -2.59 -12.73 -25.48
CA SER A 144 -3.88 -12.05 -25.67
C SER A 144 -4.88 -12.42 -24.58
N PHE A 145 -4.93 -13.69 -24.18
CA PHE A 145 -5.74 -14.16 -23.05
C PHE A 145 -5.40 -13.43 -21.75
N ILE A 146 -4.12 -13.37 -21.39
CA ILE A 146 -3.66 -12.66 -20.19
C ILE A 146 -4.05 -11.18 -20.23
N GLN A 147 -3.87 -10.54 -21.39
CA GLN A 147 -4.26 -9.14 -21.56
C GLN A 147 -5.78 -8.96 -21.36
N GLY A 148 -6.59 -9.84 -21.93
CA GLY A 148 -8.04 -9.83 -21.75
C GLY A 148 -8.45 -10.01 -20.29
N PHE A 149 -7.81 -10.94 -19.59
CA PHE A 149 -8.05 -11.20 -18.17
C PHE A 149 -7.77 -9.97 -17.30
N ASN A 150 -6.61 -9.33 -17.49
CA ASN A 150 -6.19 -8.16 -16.71
C ASN A 150 -6.99 -6.88 -17.02
N MET A 151 -7.58 -6.79 -18.22
CA MET A 151 -8.39 -5.64 -18.64
C MET A 151 -9.86 -5.74 -18.23
N GLU A 152 -10.30 -6.89 -17.73
CA GLU A 152 -11.72 -7.11 -17.51
C GLU A 152 -12.23 -6.44 -16.23
N ASP A 153 -11.53 -6.61 -15.13
CA ASP A 153 -11.94 -6.10 -13.84
C ASP A 153 -10.74 -5.82 -12.94
N VAL A 154 -10.80 -4.74 -12.16
CA VAL A 154 -9.76 -4.32 -11.20
C VAL A 154 -9.53 -5.34 -10.08
N LEU A 155 -10.50 -6.22 -9.84
CA LEU A 155 -10.43 -7.31 -8.86
C LEU A 155 -9.55 -8.47 -9.32
N CYS A 156 -9.17 -8.55 -10.60
CA CYS A 156 -8.44 -9.67 -11.18
C CYS A 156 -7.09 -9.26 -11.78
N ASP A 157 -6.01 -9.89 -11.31
CA ASP A 157 -4.67 -9.76 -11.90
C ASP A 157 -4.12 -11.13 -12.30
N PHE A 158 -3.56 -11.26 -13.49
CA PHE A 158 -2.71 -12.36 -13.94
C PHE A 158 -1.26 -11.87 -13.98
N VAL A 159 -0.41 -12.54 -13.20
CA VAL A 159 0.97 -12.14 -12.96
C VAL A 159 1.93 -13.24 -13.37
N ASP A 160 2.91 -12.88 -14.21
CA ASP A 160 4.00 -13.79 -14.56
C ASP A 160 4.94 -13.98 -13.36
N ALA A 161 5.10 -15.24 -12.95
CA ALA A 161 6.02 -15.67 -11.91
C ALA A 161 7.39 -16.13 -12.46
N GLY A 162 7.51 -16.31 -13.78
CA GLY A 162 8.73 -16.78 -14.44
C GLY A 162 9.04 -18.27 -14.22
N ASP A 163 10.21 -18.70 -14.70
CA ASP A 163 10.66 -20.11 -14.74
C ASP A 163 11.15 -20.67 -13.39
N GLY A 164 11.12 -19.89 -12.32
CA GLY A 164 11.59 -20.35 -11.01
C GLY A 164 10.63 -21.37 -10.40
N LYS A 165 11.09 -22.62 -10.24
CA LYS A 165 10.40 -23.68 -9.48
C LYS A 165 10.00 -23.26 -8.05
N GLU A 166 10.62 -22.19 -7.54
CA GLU A 166 10.40 -21.60 -6.22
C GLU A 166 9.69 -20.23 -6.27
N CYS A 167 9.37 -19.67 -7.46
CA CYS A 167 8.94 -18.27 -7.58
C CYS A 167 7.43 -18.06 -7.32
N SER A 168 6.59 -19.05 -7.60
CA SER A 168 5.18 -19.05 -7.16
C SER A 168 5.12 -19.07 -5.63
N ASP A 169 5.91 -19.94 -5.01
CA ASP A 169 5.84 -20.19 -3.57
C ASP A 169 6.48 -19.06 -2.76
N VAL A 170 7.54 -18.42 -3.31
CA VAL A 170 8.25 -17.31 -2.66
C VAL A 170 7.53 -15.96 -2.80
N LYS A 171 6.90 -15.65 -3.95
CA LYS A 171 6.07 -14.41 -4.07
C LYS A 171 4.83 -14.46 -3.17
N ILE A 172 4.32 -15.67 -2.90
CA ILE A 172 3.21 -15.90 -1.98
C ILE A 172 3.65 -15.73 -0.51
N ARG A 173 4.94 -15.93 -0.20
CA ARG A 173 5.51 -15.62 1.11
C ARG A 173 5.86 -14.14 1.30
N ALA A 174 6.21 -13.41 0.23
CA ALA A 174 6.59 -12.00 0.33
C ALA A 174 5.42 -11.05 0.64
N GLY A 175 4.17 -11.46 0.40
CA GLY A 175 2.96 -10.75 0.84
C GLY A 175 2.63 -10.91 2.34
N LYS A 176 3.44 -11.66 3.10
CA LYS A 176 3.25 -11.92 4.54
C LYS A 176 4.01 -10.95 5.47
N LYS A 177 4.58 -9.85 4.95
CA LYS A 177 5.24 -8.83 5.79
C LYS A 177 4.43 -7.55 5.85
#